data_AF-A0A3D1LQV1-F1
#
_entry.id   AF-A0A3D1LQV1-F1
#
_cell.length_a   1.000
_cell.length_b   1.000
_cell.length_c   1.000
_cell.angle_alpha   90.00
_cell.angle_beta   90.00
_cell.angle_gamma   90.00
#
_symmetry.space_group_name_H-M   'P 1'
#
loop_
_entity.id
_entity.type
_entity.pdbx_description
1 polymer ?
#
loop_
_entity_poly.entity_id
_entity_poly.type
_entity_poly.pdbx_seq_one_letter_code
_entity_poly.pdbx_strand_id
1 'polypeptide(L)'
;MLEPELTEQLKRVLTSLEQLLPKPNPVLDWSTTTAANWHKHSFVGYLEPLDVVEQIALDDLLGIDEQKRVVEENTRQFLAGLPANNVLLWGTRGTGKSSLVRAILNNYAGQGLRVIQV
;
A
#
# COMPACT_ATOMS: atom_id res chain seq x y z
N MET A 1 -12.12 -36.47 -30.69
CA MET A 1 -11.45 -35.24 -31.17
C MET A 1 -12.50 -34.15 -31.21
N LEU A 2 -12.24 -32.98 -30.63
CA LEU A 2 -13.11 -31.82 -30.79
C LEU A 2 -13.08 -31.39 -32.27
N GLU A 3 -14.20 -30.91 -32.80
CA GLU A 3 -14.25 -30.41 -34.18
C GLU A 3 -13.29 -29.21 -34.36
N PRO A 4 -12.63 -29.07 -35.52
CA PRO A 4 -11.64 -28.02 -35.75
C PRO A 4 -12.22 -26.61 -35.57
N GLU A 5 -13.47 -26.41 -35.99
CA GLU A 5 -14.19 -25.14 -35.88
C GLU A 5 -14.47 -24.74 -34.43
N LEU A 6 -14.93 -25.70 -33.61
CA LEU A 6 -15.15 -25.50 -32.18
C LEU A 6 -13.86 -25.11 -31.45
N THR A 7 -12.73 -25.70 -31.87
CA THR A 7 -11.40 -25.41 -31.28
C THR A 7 -10.98 -23.96 -31.56
N GLU A 8 -11.20 -23.46 -32.77
CA GLU A 8 -10.89 -22.06 -33.13
C GLU A 8 -11.81 -21.06 -32.41
N GLN A 9 -13.09 -21.38 -32.27
CA GLN A 9 -14.02 -20.55 -31.50
C GLN A 9 -13.62 -20.45 -30.02
N LEU A 10 -13.26 -21.59 -29.40
CA LEU A 10 -12.78 -21.63 -28.01
C LEU A 10 -11.51 -20.81 -27.80
N LYS A 11 -10.54 -20.90 -28.71
CA LYS A 11 -9.32 -20.06 -28.65
C LYS A 11 -9.65 -18.58 -28.71
N ARG A 12 -10.55 -18.17 -29.61
CA ARG A 12 -10.96 -16.77 -29.74
C ARG A 12 -11.62 -16.25 -28.46
N VAL A 13 -12.49 -17.05 -27.85
CA VAL A 13 -13.12 -16.73 -26.56
C VAL A 13 -12.08 -16.64 -25.46
N LEU A 14 -11.14 -17.59 -25.38
CA LEU A 14 -10.04 -17.58 -24.41
C LEU A 14 -9.17 -16.32 -24.55
N THR A 15 -8.75 -15.95 -25.76
CA THR A 15 -7.97 -14.72 -25.99
C THR A 15 -8.74 -13.46 -25.57
N SER A 16 -10.04 -13.39 -25.86
CA SER A 16 -10.87 -12.26 -25.40
C SER A 16 -11.05 -12.25 -23.88
N LEU A 17 -11.14 -13.41 -23.25
CA LEU A 17 -11.23 -13.52 -21.80
C LEU A 17 -9.91 -13.17 -21.11
N GLU A 18 -8.76 -13.57 -21.64
CA GLU A 18 -7.44 -13.21 -21.13
C GLU A 18 -7.21 -11.69 -21.08
N GLN A 19 -7.81 -10.95 -22.02
CA GLN A 19 -7.77 -9.48 -22.01
C GLN A 19 -8.66 -8.85 -20.93
N LEU A 20 -9.66 -9.58 -20.45
CA LEU A 20 -10.58 -9.15 -19.39
C LEU A 20 -10.14 -9.65 -18.01
N LEU A 21 -9.32 -10.70 -17.95
CA LEU A 21 -8.80 -11.23 -16.70
C LEU A 21 -7.79 -10.24 -16.09
N PRO A 22 -7.87 -9.99 -14.76
CA PRO A 22 -6.87 -9.19 -14.08
C PRO A 22 -5.51 -9.86 -14.24
N LYS A 23 -4.46 -9.04 -14.49
CA LYS A 23 -3.10 -9.55 -14.55
C LYS A 23 -2.78 -10.32 -13.26
N PRO A 24 -2.07 -11.47 -13.33
CA PRO A 24 -1.63 -12.17 -12.14
C PRO A 24 -0.85 -11.22 -11.26
N ASN A 25 -1.23 -11.12 -9.99
CA ASN A 25 -0.52 -10.21 -9.10
C ASN A 25 0.86 -10.74 -8.78
N PRO A 26 1.91 -9.92 -8.95
CA PRO A 26 3.22 -10.29 -8.47
C PRO A 26 3.14 -10.48 -6.95
N VAL A 27 3.82 -11.51 -6.44
CA VAL A 27 3.97 -11.72 -5.00
C VAL A 27 4.75 -10.53 -4.45
N LEU A 28 4.16 -9.82 -3.48
CA LEU A 28 4.78 -8.65 -2.88
C LEU A 28 5.92 -9.08 -1.94
N ASP A 29 7.14 -8.63 -2.25
CA ASP A 29 8.29 -8.81 -1.38
C ASP A 29 8.46 -7.61 -0.43
N TRP A 30 8.12 -7.82 0.83
CA TRP A 30 8.26 -6.81 1.88
C TRP A 30 9.71 -6.56 2.31
N SER A 31 10.67 -7.38 1.86
CA SER A 31 12.09 -7.12 2.10
C SER A 31 12.61 -5.94 1.27
N THR A 32 12.02 -5.73 0.09
CA THR A 32 12.38 -4.63 -0.83
C THR A 32 11.36 -3.51 -0.86
N THR A 33 10.09 -3.80 -0.55
CA THR A 33 8.99 -2.84 -0.66
C THR A 33 8.53 -2.33 0.70
N THR A 34 8.37 -1.01 0.84
CA THR A 34 7.98 -0.37 2.10
C THR A 34 6.51 0.06 2.14
N ALA A 35 5.88 0.27 0.98
CA ALA A 35 4.49 0.66 0.84
C ALA A 35 3.79 -0.09 -0.30
N ALA A 36 2.49 -0.30 -0.18
CA ALA A 36 1.68 -0.91 -1.23
C ALA A 36 0.27 -0.29 -1.29
N ASN A 37 -0.32 -0.28 -2.48
CA ASN A 37 -1.74 0.04 -2.67
C ASN A 37 -2.55 -1.25 -2.64
N TRP A 38 -3.65 -1.25 -1.89
CA TRP A 38 -4.63 -2.30 -1.93
C TRP A 38 -5.65 -2.01 -3.04
N HIS A 39 -5.73 -2.91 -4.02
CA HIS A 39 -6.71 -2.86 -5.09
C HIS A 39 -7.76 -3.94 -4.87
N LYS A 40 -9.03 -3.58 -5.07
CA LYS A 40 -10.14 -4.54 -5.07
C LYS A 40 -10.59 -4.81 -6.51
N HIS A 41 -10.54 -6.06 -6.95
CA HIS A 41 -11.04 -6.49 -8.24
C HIS A 41 -12.10 -7.59 -8.06
N SER A 42 -13.37 -7.21 -8.23
CA SER A 42 -14.53 -8.08 -7.99
C SER A 42 -14.50 -8.67 -6.56
N PHE A 43 -14.28 -9.99 -6.42
CA PHE A 43 -14.26 -10.70 -5.14
C PHE A 43 -12.85 -10.90 -4.56
N VAL A 44 -11.80 -10.50 -5.29
CA VAL A 44 -10.40 -10.70 -4.90
C VAL A 44 -9.73 -9.34 -4.78
N GLY A 45 -8.90 -9.14 -3.77
CA GLY A 45 -8.04 -7.96 -3.70
C GLY A 45 -6.57 -8.34 -3.72
N TYR A 46 -5.74 -7.36 -4.04
CA TYR A 46 -4.31 -7.53 -4.15
C TYR A 46 -3.54 -6.31 -3.72
N LEU A 47 -2.26 -6.51 -3.43
CA LEU A 47 -1.34 -5.45 -3.09
C LEU A 47 -0.44 -5.15 -4.30
N GLU A 48 -0.52 -3.92 -4.79
CA GLU A 48 0.40 -3.38 -5.78
C GLU A 48 1.55 -2.68 -5.03
N PRO A 49 2.83 -3.07 -5.24
CA PRO A 49 3.95 -2.37 -4.63
C PRO A 49 3.97 -0.90 -5.06
N LEU A 50 4.27 -0.01 -4.12
CA LEU A 50 4.48 1.39 -4.41
C LEU A 50 5.99 1.64 -4.64
N ASP A 51 6.36 1.86 -5.90
CA ASP A 51 7.78 2.01 -6.29
C ASP A 51 8.44 3.27 -5.70
N VAL A 52 7.66 4.34 -5.52
CA VAL A 52 8.16 5.64 -5.05
C VAL A 52 7.28 6.17 -3.92
N VAL A 53 7.85 6.24 -2.73
CA VAL A 53 7.31 7.02 -1.62
C VAL A 53 7.98 8.40 -1.65
N GLU A 54 7.17 9.45 -1.60
CA GLU A 54 7.67 10.83 -1.49
C GLU A 54 8.58 10.97 -0.26
N GLN A 55 9.80 11.47 -0.48
CA GLN A 55 10.78 11.69 0.59
C GLN A 55 10.43 12.96 1.36
N ILE A 56 9.71 12.78 2.46
CA ILE A 56 9.36 13.81 3.43
C ILE A 56 10.00 13.41 4.76
N ALA A 57 10.77 14.31 5.38
CA ALA A 57 11.28 14.14 6.73
C ALA A 57 10.27 14.65 7.77
N LEU A 58 10.35 14.14 9.01
CA LEU A 58 9.52 14.66 10.11
C LEU A 58 9.78 16.15 10.39
N ASP A 59 11.02 16.60 10.17
CA ASP A 59 11.43 17.99 10.37
C ASP A 59 10.85 18.94 9.30
N ASP A 60 10.45 18.43 8.13
CA ASP A 60 9.78 19.23 7.09
C ASP A 60 8.35 19.63 7.49
N LEU A 61 7.77 18.96 8.49
CA LEU A 61 6.41 19.19 8.95
C LEU A 61 6.39 20.20 10.09
N LEU A 62 6.21 21.48 9.76
CA LEU A 62 6.26 22.57 10.72
C LEU A 62 4.93 22.80 11.45
N GLY A 63 4.98 23.17 12.73
CA GLY A 63 3.81 23.59 13.52
C GLY A 63 2.92 22.45 14.01
N ILE A 64 3.36 21.19 13.92
CA ILE A 64 2.63 20.00 14.37
C ILE A 64 3.48 19.10 15.30
N ASP A 65 4.36 19.70 16.10
CA ASP A 65 5.35 18.97 16.90
C ASP A 65 4.71 18.01 17.91
N GLU A 66 3.60 18.39 18.53
CA GLU A 66 2.89 17.49 19.45
C GLU A 66 2.26 16.31 18.72
N GLN A 67 1.67 16.53 17.53
CA GLN A 67 1.10 15.45 16.73
C GLN A 67 2.18 14.50 16.22
N LYS A 68 3.34 15.04 15.80
CA LYS A 68 4.52 14.24 15.45
C LYS A 68 4.94 13.34 16.60
N ARG A 69 5.12 13.92 17.79
CA ARG A 69 5.54 13.20 19.01
C ARG A 69 4.59 12.07 19.37
N VAL A 70 3.27 12.33 19.38
CA VAL A 70 2.26 11.33 19.75
C VAL A 70 2.22 10.16 18.75
N VAL A 71 2.25 10.47 17.45
CA VAL A 71 2.22 9.43 16.40
C VAL A 71 3.51 8.63 16.39
N GLU A 72 4.65 9.29 16.54
CA GLU A 72 5.96 8.65 16.57
C GLU A 72 6.12 7.71 17.77
N GLU A 73 5.77 8.15 18.98
CA GLU A 73 5.83 7.30 20.18
C GLU A 73 4.94 6.05 20.02
N ASN A 74 3.71 6.22 19.54
CA ASN A 74 2.82 5.11 19.27
C ASN A 74 3.38 4.15 18.19
N THR A 75 4.05 4.69 17.17
CA THR A 75 4.71 3.90 16.11
C THR A 75 5.90 3.12 16.66
N ARG A 76 6.70 3.72 17.54
CA ARG A 76 7.82 3.03 18.20
C ARG A 76 7.34 1.88 19.07
N GLN A 77 6.24 2.06 19.80
CA GLN A 77 5.61 0.98 20.56
C GLN A 77 5.12 -0.14 19.65
N PHE A 78 4.46 0.19 18.54
CA PHE A 78 4.03 -0.77 17.54
C PHE A 78 5.20 -1.59 16.99
N LEU A 79 6.31 -0.94 16.62
CA LEU A 79 7.51 -1.61 16.10
C LEU A 79 8.21 -2.47 17.15
N ALA A 80 8.13 -2.10 18.42
CA ALA A 80 8.65 -2.88 19.53
C ALA A 80 7.75 -4.07 19.93
N GLY A 81 6.61 -4.29 19.26
CA GLY A 81 5.63 -5.32 19.61
C GLY A 81 4.90 -5.04 20.93
N LEU A 82 4.93 -3.78 21.40
CA LEU A 82 4.20 -3.32 22.58
C LEU A 82 2.77 -2.91 22.21
N PRO A 83 1.86 -2.78 23.19
CA PRO A 83 0.53 -2.23 22.92
C PRO A 83 0.63 -0.86 22.24
N ALA A 84 -0.05 -0.71 21.10
CA ALA A 84 -0.12 0.52 20.34
C ALA A 84 -1.59 0.82 19.99
N ASN A 85 -1.90 2.10 19.84
CA ASN A 85 -3.25 2.58 19.57
C ASN A 85 -3.50 2.73 18.07
N ASN A 86 -4.76 2.55 17.67
CA ASN A 86 -5.23 3.00 16.37
C ASN A 86 -5.28 4.53 16.36
N VAL A 87 -4.74 5.16 15.31
CA VAL A 87 -4.66 6.61 15.18
C VAL A 87 -5.62 7.10 14.11
N LEU A 88 -6.49 8.06 14.44
CA LEU A 88 -7.30 8.79 13.48
C LEU A 88 -6.68 10.18 13.24
N LEU A 89 -6.09 10.37 12.05
CA LEU A 89 -5.62 11.69 11.62
C LEU A 89 -6.76 12.43 10.92
N TRP A 90 -7.16 13.58 11.46
CA TRP A 90 -8.28 14.40 10.95
C TRP A 90 -7.87 15.88 10.81
N GLY A 91 -8.69 16.67 10.11
CA GLY A 91 -8.43 18.08 9.79
C GLY A 91 -8.64 18.40 8.31
N THR A 92 -8.53 19.69 7.93
CA THR A 92 -8.82 20.17 6.57
C THR A 92 -7.81 19.64 5.52
N ARG A 93 -8.16 19.73 4.23
CA ARG A 93 -7.23 19.37 3.16
C ARG A 93 -5.97 20.25 3.25
N GLY A 94 -4.80 19.66 3.08
CA GLY A 94 -3.52 20.38 3.13
C GLY A 94 -2.89 20.50 4.52
N THR A 95 -3.49 19.95 5.58
CA THR A 95 -2.92 19.99 6.95
C THR A 95 -1.83 18.94 7.22
N GLY A 96 -1.21 18.36 6.19
CA GLY A 96 -0.08 17.45 6.37
C GLY A 96 -0.39 16.05 6.91
N LYS A 97 -1.66 15.59 6.97
CA LYS A 97 -2.01 14.23 7.48
C LYS A 97 -1.28 13.10 6.73
N SER A 98 -1.42 13.07 5.40
CA SER A 98 -0.74 12.07 4.58
C SER A 98 0.78 12.27 4.59
N SER A 99 1.24 13.52 4.68
CA SER A 99 2.66 13.85 4.81
C SER A 99 3.26 13.32 6.10
N LEU A 100 2.52 13.37 7.22
CA LEU A 100 2.93 12.78 8.49
C LEU A 100 3.07 11.25 8.39
N VAL A 101 2.10 10.57 7.78
CA VAL A 101 2.19 9.10 7.57
C VAL A 101 3.41 8.74 6.71
N ARG A 102 3.67 9.50 5.63
CA ARG A 102 4.85 9.31 4.77
C ARG A 102 6.15 9.58 5.53
N ALA A 103 6.22 10.65 6.31
CA ALA A 103 7.40 10.98 7.10
C ALA A 103 7.72 9.91 8.15
N ILE A 104 6.69 9.38 8.83
CA ILE A 104 6.83 8.26 9.76
C ILE A 104 7.32 7.00 9.03
N LEU A 105 6.73 6.67 7.87
CA LEU A 105 7.21 5.56 7.04
C LEU A 105 8.68 5.73 6.67
N ASN A 106 9.07 6.89 6.16
CA ASN A 106 10.44 7.18 5.73
C ASN A 106 11.44 7.01 6.89
N ASN A 107 11.09 7.47 8.10
CA ASN A 107 11.97 7.38 9.27
C ASN A 107 12.11 5.95 9.81
N TYR A 108 11.07 5.13 9.69
CA TYR A 108 10.99 3.82 10.35
C TYR A 108 10.92 2.60 9.41
N ALA A 109 10.94 2.79 8.08
CA ALA A 109 10.90 1.69 7.11
C ALA A 109 12.04 0.68 7.29
N GLY A 110 13.24 1.17 7.65
CA GLY A 110 14.41 0.33 7.96
C GLY A 110 14.24 -0.56 9.20
N GLN A 111 13.26 -0.27 10.06
CA GLN A 111 12.93 -1.05 11.25
C GLN A 111 11.76 -2.01 11.01
N GLY A 112 11.33 -2.19 9.75
CA GLY A 112 10.25 -3.08 9.37
C GLY A 112 8.87 -2.42 9.28
N LEU A 113 8.76 -1.09 9.43
CA LEU A 113 7.49 -0.40 9.23
C LEU A 113 7.03 -0.51 7.77
N ARG A 114 5.76 -0.87 7.55
CA ARG A 114 5.13 -0.96 6.23
C ARG A 114 3.80 -0.22 6.21
N VAL A 115 3.45 0.34 5.07
CA VAL A 115 2.16 1.04 4.87
C VAL A 115 1.36 0.38 3.76
N ILE A 116 0.06 0.21 4.00
CA ILE A 116 -0.90 -0.17 2.97
C ILE A 116 -1.88 0.99 2.80
N GLN A 117 -1.99 1.49 1.59
CA GLN A 117 -3.03 2.45 1.22
C GLN A 117 -4.25 1.68 0.70
N VAL A 118 -5.41 1.93 1.29
CA VAL A 118 -6.69 1.31 0.93
C VAL A 118 -7.57 2.23 0.08
#